data_AF-A0AAW9LKT4-F1
#
_entry.id   AF-A0AAW9LKT4-F1
#
_cell.length_a   1.000
_cell.length_b   1.000
_cell.length_c   1.000
_cell.angle_alpha   90.00
_cell.angle_beta   90.00
_cell.angle_gamma   90.00
#
_symmetry.space_group_name_H-M   'P 1'
#
loop_
_entity.id
_entity.type
_entity.pdbx_description
1 polymer ?
#
loop_
_entity_poly.entity_id
_entity_poly.type
_entity_poly.pdbx_seq_one_letter_code
_entity_poly.pdbx_strand_id
1 'polypeptide(L)'
;MRTLKVVIIAGVLGLAGCSSHSSPETVDTLNTLQVPVINNSAAAPESSTVVNYFQDNSLLISQLSQSLKSNYLQDVDKRDVFDKDSEAYQVYGALTKLEQMASMNDVYRKENNIAGLQEINKLLKTIPSLA
;
A
#
# COMPACT_ATOMS: atom_id res chain seq x y z
N MET A 1 38.38 53.59 -28.28
CA MET A 1 37.97 53.23 -26.90
C MET A 1 37.00 52.05 -26.98
N ARG A 2 37.16 51.07 -26.09
CA ARG A 2 36.70 49.68 -26.20
C ARG A 2 35.19 49.53 -26.01
N THR A 3 34.51 48.76 -26.85
CA THR A 3 33.15 48.26 -26.63
C THR A 3 33.21 46.87 -25.99
N LEU A 4 32.87 46.78 -24.70
CA LEU A 4 32.76 45.52 -23.96
C LEU A 4 31.40 44.89 -24.30
N LYS A 5 31.40 43.87 -25.16
CA LYS A 5 30.22 43.02 -25.37
C LYS A 5 30.17 41.99 -24.25
N VAL A 6 29.22 42.17 -23.33
CA VAL A 6 28.89 41.20 -22.28
C VAL A 6 28.14 40.04 -22.95
N VAL A 7 28.74 38.84 -22.93
CA VAL A 7 28.09 37.60 -23.37
C VAL A 7 27.58 36.90 -22.11
N ILE A 8 26.26 36.91 -21.93
CA ILE A 8 25.59 36.14 -20.88
C ILE A 8 25.48 34.70 -21.37
N ILE A 9 26.29 33.81 -20.79
CA ILE A 9 26.19 32.37 -21.00
C ILE A 9 24.97 31.90 -20.19
N ALA A 10 23.86 31.67 -20.89
CA ALA A 10 22.69 31.03 -20.32
C ALA A 10 23.05 29.56 -19.99
N GLY A 11 23.20 29.27 -18.70
CA GLY A 11 23.36 27.90 -18.21
C GLY A 11 22.06 27.14 -18.44
N VAL A 12 22.11 26.12 -19.30
CA VAL A 12 21.04 25.12 -19.38
C VAL A 12 21.10 24.32 -18.08
N LEU A 13 20.19 24.62 -17.15
CA LEU A 13 19.85 23.74 -16.05
C LEU A 13 19.29 22.45 -16.67
N GLY A 14 20.16 21.46 -16.84
CA GLY A 14 19.73 20.09 -17.02
C GLY A 14 19.04 19.66 -15.74
N LEU A 15 17.72 19.86 -15.67
CA LEU A 15 16.87 19.09 -14.78
C LEU A 15 16.99 17.65 -15.26
N ALA A 16 17.98 16.93 -14.74
CA ALA A 16 17.92 15.49 -14.69
C ALA A 16 16.70 15.16 -13.83
N GLY A 17 15.54 15.08 -14.48
CA GLY A 17 14.38 14.44 -13.93
C GLY A 17 14.75 12.99 -13.72
N CYS A 18 15.26 12.67 -12.54
CA CYS A 18 15.17 11.32 -12.04
C CYS A 18 13.68 11.08 -11.81
N SER A 19 12.94 10.73 -12.87
CA SER A 19 11.70 10.00 -12.72
C SER A 19 12.07 8.59 -12.29
N SER A 20 12.64 8.47 -11.09
CA SER A 20 12.62 7.23 -10.34
C SER A 20 11.21 7.10 -9.81
N HIS A 21 10.25 6.91 -10.74
CA HIS A 21 8.90 6.50 -10.40
C HIS A 21 8.97 5.01 -10.08
N SER A 22 9.84 4.64 -9.14
CA SER A 22 9.72 3.39 -8.42
C SER A 22 8.52 3.59 -7.53
N SER A 23 7.44 2.88 -7.84
CA SER A 23 6.32 2.77 -6.92
C SER A 23 6.88 2.52 -5.50
N PRO A 24 6.39 3.26 -4.49
CA PRO A 24 6.94 3.20 -3.14
C PRO A 24 7.01 1.75 -2.65
N GLU A 25 8.07 1.39 -1.93
CA GLU A 25 8.33 0.02 -1.44
C GLU A 25 7.08 -0.62 -0.80
N THR A 26 6.26 0.16 -0.09
CA THR A 26 4.97 -0.24 0.47
C THR A 26 3.95 -0.68 -0.59
N VAL A 27 3.77 0.10 -1.67
CA VAL A 27 2.82 -0.17 -2.76
C VAL A 27 3.25 -1.41 -3.53
N ASP A 28 4.54 -1.51 -3.86
CA ASP A 28 5.10 -2.67 -4.55
C ASP A 28 4.95 -3.95 -3.72
N THR A 29 5.30 -3.87 -2.43
CA THR A 29 5.13 -4.99 -1.50
C THR A 29 3.67 -5.44 -1.50
N LEU A 30 2.71 -4.53 -1.29
CA LEU A 30 1.29 -4.83 -1.29
C LEU A 30 0.79 -5.48 -2.59
N ASN A 31 1.23 -4.98 -3.74
CA ASN A 31 0.81 -5.50 -5.04
C ASN A 31 1.31 -6.92 -5.31
N THR A 32 2.47 -7.30 -4.77
CA THR A 32 3.00 -8.66 -4.88
C THR A 32 2.40 -9.65 -3.88
N LEU A 33 1.75 -9.16 -2.82
CA LEU A 33 1.17 -10.03 -1.79
C LEU A 33 -0.01 -10.84 -2.33
N GLN A 34 -0.05 -12.09 -1.90
CA GLN A 34 -1.22 -12.96 -2.05
C GLN A 34 -2.03 -12.91 -0.77
N VAL A 35 -3.34 -12.72 -0.92
CA VAL A 35 -4.27 -12.73 0.21
C VAL A 35 -4.41 -14.18 0.68
N PRO A 36 -4.04 -14.49 1.93
CA PRO A 36 -4.00 -15.88 2.39
C PRO A 36 -5.42 -16.42 2.51
N VAL A 37 -5.62 -17.63 1.98
CA VAL A 37 -6.84 -18.43 2.14
C VAL A 37 -6.48 -19.69 2.93
N ILE A 38 -6.83 -19.71 4.20
CA ILE A 38 -6.50 -20.76 5.16
C ILE A 38 -7.79 -21.47 5.55
N ASN A 39 -7.89 -22.75 5.24
CA ASN A 39 -9.05 -23.55 5.61
C ASN A 39 -9.12 -23.75 7.12
N ASN A 40 -10.31 -23.62 7.67
CA ASN A 40 -10.55 -23.88 9.09
C ASN A 40 -10.72 -25.40 9.31
N SER A 41 -9.63 -26.09 9.66
CA SER A 41 -9.67 -27.54 9.92
C SER A 41 -10.52 -27.90 11.15
N ALA A 42 -10.61 -26.98 12.12
CA ALA A 42 -11.50 -27.07 13.29
C ALA A 42 -11.67 -25.68 13.91
N ALA A 43 -12.92 -25.23 14.11
CA ALA A 43 -13.18 -23.95 14.76
C ALA A 43 -12.62 -23.95 16.19
N ALA A 44 -11.74 -22.99 16.49
CA ALA A 44 -11.27 -22.80 17.84
C ALA A 44 -12.42 -22.26 18.73
N PRO A 45 -12.43 -22.55 20.04
CA PRO A 45 -13.28 -21.83 20.96
C PRO A 45 -12.99 -20.32 20.86
N GLU A 46 -14.05 -19.52 20.98
CA GLU A 46 -13.93 -18.07 21.14
C GLU A 46 -12.91 -17.76 22.25
N SER A 47 -11.94 -16.92 21.93
CA SER A 47 -10.86 -16.55 22.85
C SER A 47 -10.48 -15.09 22.68
N SER A 48 -9.91 -14.50 23.71
CA SER A 48 -9.33 -13.15 23.63
C SER A 48 -8.27 -13.05 22.54
N THR A 49 -7.53 -14.14 22.26
CA THR A 49 -6.55 -14.18 21.19
C THR A 49 -7.18 -13.99 19.79
N VAL A 50 -8.32 -14.63 19.52
CA VAL A 50 -9.05 -14.45 18.25
C VAL A 50 -9.50 -12.99 18.09
N VAL A 51 -10.07 -12.43 19.16
CA VAL A 51 -10.51 -11.02 19.16
C VAL A 51 -9.34 -10.06 18.94
N ASN A 52 -8.22 -10.29 19.63
CA ASN A 52 -7.03 -9.43 19.54
C ASN A 52 -6.46 -9.44 18.12
N TYR A 53 -6.25 -10.60 17.50
CA TYR A 53 -5.73 -10.63 16.13
C TYR A 53 -6.69 -9.97 15.14
N PHE A 54 -8.00 -10.19 15.28
CA PHE A 54 -8.99 -9.54 14.43
C PHE A 54 -8.91 -8.01 14.53
N GLN A 55 -8.81 -7.47 15.75
CA GLN A 55 -8.70 -6.04 16.02
C GLN A 55 -7.38 -5.46 15.52
N ASP A 56 -6.26 -6.12 15.81
CA ASP A 56 -4.93 -5.73 15.34
C ASP A 56 -4.86 -5.66 13.81
N ASN A 57 -5.39 -6.69 13.13
CA ASN A 57 -5.44 -6.73 11.68
C ASN A 57 -6.29 -5.59 11.11
N SER A 58 -7.47 -5.35 11.69
CA SER A 58 -8.37 -4.25 11.29
C SER A 58 -7.68 -2.88 11.43
N LEU A 59 -6.95 -2.68 12.52
CA LEU A 59 -6.19 -1.45 12.75
C LEU A 59 -5.08 -1.26 11.72
N LEU A 60 -4.24 -2.28 11.51
CA LEU A 60 -3.14 -2.22 10.54
C LEU A 60 -3.64 -1.97 9.12
N ILE A 61 -4.71 -2.66 8.69
CA ILE A 61 -5.32 -2.46 7.37
C ILE A 61 -5.86 -1.03 7.22
N SER A 62 -6.54 -0.52 8.24
CA SER A 62 -7.08 0.84 8.22
C SER A 62 -5.96 1.89 8.13
N GLN A 63 -4.88 1.72 8.90
CA GLN A 63 -3.74 2.62 8.88
C GLN A 63 -3.05 2.62 7.52
N LEU A 64 -2.73 1.45 6.97
CA LEU A 64 -2.13 1.32 5.64
C LEU A 64 -3.02 1.93 4.56
N SER A 65 -4.33 1.65 4.59
CA SER A 65 -5.29 2.19 3.62
C SER A 65 -5.36 3.71 3.69
N GLN A 66 -5.36 4.27 4.89
CA GLN A 66 -5.38 5.71 5.10
C GLN A 66 -4.09 6.36 4.60
N SER A 67 -2.93 5.79 4.95
CA SER A 67 -1.63 6.29 4.50
C SER A 67 -1.51 6.25 2.98
N LEU A 68 -1.99 5.20 2.31
CA LEU A 68 -1.98 5.16 0.84
C LEU A 68 -2.85 6.26 0.23
N LYS A 69 -4.07 6.45 0.75
CA LYS A 69 -4.98 7.49 0.26
C LYS A 69 -4.42 8.90 0.49
N SER A 70 -3.86 9.16 1.67
CA SER A 70 -3.33 10.49 2.01
C SER A 70 -2.06 10.85 1.24
N ASN A 71 -1.18 9.87 0.99
CA ASN A 71 0.10 10.13 0.34
C ASN A 71 0.00 10.18 -1.19
N TYR A 72 -0.95 9.45 -1.79
CA TYR A 72 -0.94 9.26 -3.25
C TYR A 72 -2.22 9.69 -3.97
N LEU A 73 -3.37 9.79 -3.27
CA LEU A 73 -4.67 9.93 -3.92
C LEU A 73 -5.38 11.27 -3.69
N GLN A 74 -4.66 12.33 -3.30
CA GLN A 74 -5.27 13.63 -3.01
C GLN A 74 -5.74 14.37 -4.28
N ASP A 75 -4.94 14.36 -5.35
CA ASP A 75 -5.17 15.14 -6.57
C ASP A 75 -4.98 14.31 -7.86
N VAL A 76 -5.55 13.10 -7.89
CA VAL A 76 -5.41 12.16 -9.02
C VAL A 76 -6.36 12.49 -10.18
N ASP A 77 -5.84 12.52 -11.41
CA ASP A 77 -6.68 12.57 -12.62
C ASP A 77 -7.39 11.23 -12.80
N LYS A 78 -8.68 11.27 -13.14
CA LYS A 78 -9.50 10.07 -13.38
C LYS A 78 -8.93 9.16 -14.47
N ARG A 79 -8.16 9.71 -15.42
CA ARG A 79 -7.51 8.94 -16.48
C ARG A 79 -6.41 8.04 -15.93
N ASP A 80 -5.68 8.51 -14.92
CA ASP A 80 -4.56 7.77 -14.32
C ASP A 80 -5.05 6.51 -13.62
N VAL A 81 -6.28 6.52 -13.08
CA VAL A 81 -6.91 5.35 -12.43
C VAL A 81 -6.98 4.13 -13.36
N PHE A 82 -7.02 4.33 -14.69
CA PHE A 82 -7.12 3.25 -15.68
C PHE A 82 -5.81 3.02 -16.44
N ASP A 83 -4.80 3.86 -16.22
CA ASP A 83 -3.49 3.72 -16.82
C ASP A 83 -2.61 2.82 -15.94
N LYS A 84 -2.28 1.64 -16.44
CA LYS A 84 -1.51 0.62 -15.70
C LYS A 84 -0.11 1.08 -15.31
N ASP A 85 0.42 2.06 -16.03
CA ASP A 85 1.76 2.59 -15.78
C ASP A 85 1.71 3.77 -14.80
N SER A 86 0.52 4.19 -14.35
CA SER A 86 0.37 5.30 -13.39
C SER A 86 0.53 4.87 -11.94
N GLU A 87 0.98 5.81 -11.10
CA GLU A 87 1.01 5.65 -9.64
C GLU A 87 -0.37 5.32 -9.08
N ALA A 88 -1.39 6.03 -9.56
CA ALA A 88 -2.76 5.90 -9.08
C ALA A 88 -3.27 4.47 -9.28
N TYR A 89 -3.05 3.88 -10.45
CA TYR A 89 -3.44 2.51 -10.74
C TYR A 89 -2.76 1.52 -9.78
N GLN A 90 -1.45 1.67 -9.57
CA GLN A 90 -0.68 0.80 -8.66
C GLN A 90 -1.17 0.93 -7.22
N VAL A 91 -1.48 2.15 -6.76
CA VAL A 91 -2.01 2.40 -5.41
C VAL A 91 -3.41 1.82 -5.24
N TYR A 92 -4.28 1.92 -6.25
CA TYR A 92 -5.59 1.26 -6.22
C TYR A 92 -5.48 -0.27 -6.21
N GLY A 93 -4.48 -0.84 -6.89
CA GLY A 93 -4.12 -2.26 -6.77
C GLY A 93 -3.80 -2.64 -5.32
N ALA A 94 -2.96 -1.86 -4.66
CA ALA A 94 -2.55 -2.09 -3.28
C ALA A 94 -3.73 -1.94 -2.30
N LEU A 95 -4.60 -0.94 -2.50
CA LEU A 95 -5.83 -0.77 -1.73
C LEU A 95 -6.78 -1.95 -1.91
N THR A 96 -6.91 -2.47 -3.13
CA THR A 96 -7.74 -3.66 -3.40
C THR A 96 -7.23 -4.87 -2.62
N LYS A 97 -5.91 -5.03 -2.47
CA LYS A 97 -5.31 -6.11 -1.65
C LYS A 97 -5.63 -5.95 -0.16
N LEU A 98 -5.59 -4.72 0.35
CA LEU A 98 -5.99 -4.41 1.73
C LEU A 98 -7.47 -4.69 1.98
N GLU A 99 -8.34 -4.36 1.03
CA GLU A 99 -9.78 -4.67 1.10
C GLU A 99 -10.05 -6.19 1.09
N GLN A 100 -9.35 -6.92 0.24
CA GLN A 100 -9.44 -8.39 0.23
C GLN A 100 -8.94 -9.00 1.56
N MET A 101 -7.85 -8.48 2.13
CA MET A 101 -7.38 -8.90 3.45
C MET A 101 -8.41 -8.57 4.55
N ALA A 102 -9.06 -7.41 4.51
CA ALA A 102 -10.13 -7.06 5.45
C ALA A 102 -11.29 -8.05 5.36
N SER A 103 -11.72 -8.39 4.14
CA SER A 103 -12.78 -9.38 3.92
C SER A 103 -12.39 -10.75 4.48
N MET A 104 -11.16 -11.20 4.28
CA MET A 104 -10.69 -12.46 4.86
C MET A 104 -10.55 -12.40 6.39
N ASN A 105 -10.17 -11.25 6.95
CA ASN A 105 -10.13 -11.04 8.41
C ASN A 105 -11.51 -11.22 9.03
N ASP A 106 -12.57 -10.71 8.39
CA ASP A 106 -13.97 -10.90 8.81
C ASP A 106 -14.40 -12.37 8.73
N VAL A 107 -14.06 -13.07 7.63
CA VAL A 107 -14.33 -14.50 7.46
C VAL A 107 -13.67 -15.30 8.58
N TYR A 108 -12.38 -15.08 8.83
CA TYR A 108 -11.65 -15.81 9.86
C TYR A 108 -12.15 -15.49 11.27
N ARG A 109 -12.61 -14.26 11.51
CA ARG A 109 -13.26 -13.92 12.77
C ARG A 109 -14.55 -14.71 12.98
N LYS A 110 -15.40 -14.78 11.94
CA LYS A 110 -16.68 -15.51 11.98
C LYS A 110 -16.49 -17.01 12.20
N GLU A 111 -15.41 -17.56 11.66
CA GLU A 111 -15.10 -18.99 11.75
C GLU A 111 -14.25 -19.37 12.96
N ASN A 112 -13.84 -18.41 13.79
CA ASN A 112 -12.82 -18.60 14.83
C ASN A 112 -11.54 -19.26 14.29
N ASN A 113 -11.15 -18.89 13.08
CA ASN A 113 -9.97 -19.40 12.40
C ASN A 113 -8.73 -18.60 12.84
N ILE A 114 -8.15 -19.00 13.97
CA ILE A 114 -6.96 -18.35 14.53
C ILE A 114 -5.76 -18.38 13.58
N ALA A 115 -5.57 -19.47 12.83
CA ALA A 115 -4.47 -19.61 11.90
C ALA A 115 -4.57 -18.59 10.75
N GLY A 116 -5.77 -18.39 10.21
CA GLY A 116 -6.03 -17.36 9.20
C GLY A 116 -5.77 -15.94 9.72
N LEU A 117 -6.26 -15.63 10.92
CA LEU A 117 -6.04 -14.33 11.56
C LEU A 117 -4.56 -14.05 11.82
N GLN A 118 -3.81 -15.07 12.27
CA GLN A 118 -2.37 -14.98 12.51
C GLN A 118 -1.57 -14.78 11.23
N GLU A 119 -1.93 -15.47 10.14
CA GLU A 119 -1.22 -15.33 8.87
C GLU A 119 -1.44 -13.95 8.26
N ILE A 120 -2.67 -13.41 8.32
CA ILE A 120 -2.92 -12.00 7.94
C ILE A 120 -2.06 -11.06 8.78
N ASN A 121 -2.02 -11.24 10.11
CA ASN A 121 -1.25 -10.37 11.00
C ASN A 121 0.25 -10.37 10.67
N LYS A 122 0.79 -11.55 10.42
CA LYS A 122 2.19 -11.74 10.03
C LYS A 122 2.48 -11.01 8.73
N LEU A 123 1.66 -11.19 7.69
CA LEU A 123 1.84 -10.52 6.40
C LEU A 123 1.76 -8.99 6.54
N LEU A 124 0.73 -8.48 7.24
CA LEU A 124 0.57 -7.03 7.44
C LEU A 124 1.78 -6.39 8.13
N LYS A 125 2.37 -7.08 9.10
CA LYS A 125 3.58 -6.61 9.82
C LYS A 125 4.86 -6.62 8.98
N THR A 126 4.88 -7.29 7.83
CA THR A 126 6.02 -7.23 6.89
C THR A 126 5.95 -6.05 5.93
N ILE A 127 4.81 -5.36 5.86
CA ILE A 127 4.62 -4.22 4.97
C ILE A 127 5.33 -3.00 5.57
N PRO A 128 6.23 -2.34 4.82
CA PRO A 128 6.89 -1.13 5.30
C PRO A 128 5.87 -0.02 5.61
N SER A 129 6.04 0.65 6.75
CA SER A 129 5.22 1.82 7.09
C SER A 129 5.63 3.02 6.24
N LEU A 130 4.64 3.70 5.68
CA LEU A 130 4.84 5.03 5.09
C LEU A 130 5.10 6.02 6.23
N ALA A 131 6.23 6.72 6.17
CA ALA A 131 6.65 7.73 7.15
C ALA A 131 5.83 9.03 7.03
#